data_AF-A0A960LZ50-F1
#
_entry.id   AF-A0A960LZ50-F1
#
_cell.length_a   1.000
_cell.length_b   1.000
_cell.length_c   1.000
_cell.angle_alpha   90.00
_cell.angle_beta   90.00
_cell.angle_gamma   90.00
#
_symmetry.space_group_name_H-M   'P 1'
#
loop_
_entity.id
_entity.type
_entity.pdbx_description
1 polymer ?
#
loop_
_entity_poly.entity_id
_entity_poly.type
_entity_poly.pdbx_seq_one_letter_code
_entity_poly.pdbx_strand_id
1 'polypeptide(L)'
;MRRTPFALFAAVLAALSLAASWISTAADLAPPRHPRIGLVLSGGGARGSAHIGVLKVLEELRIPIHVVVGTSMGSLVGGSYAAGLTPEILEQRVTQVDWNTLFNDDPPRKDWPARRKQASEAPTFD
;
A
#
# COMPACT_ATOMS: atom_id res chain seq x y z
N MET A 1 -37.11 -62.26 4.70
CA MET A 1 -35.82 -61.95 5.36
C MET A 1 -35.08 -60.85 4.60
N ARG A 2 -34.87 -59.71 5.27
CA ARG A 2 -33.78 -58.72 5.09
C ARG A 2 -33.34 -58.33 3.66
N ARG A 3 -34.14 -57.55 2.92
CA ARG A 3 -33.68 -56.79 1.73
C ARG A 3 -33.33 -55.32 2.01
N THR A 4 -33.56 -54.85 3.24
CA THR A 4 -33.36 -53.47 3.67
C THR A 4 -31.91 -52.94 3.72
N PRO A 5 -30.83 -53.73 3.95
CA PRO A 5 -29.51 -53.14 4.14
C PRO A 5 -28.92 -52.56 2.84
N PHE A 6 -29.25 -53.14 1.69
CA PHE A 6 -28.74 -52.69 0.39
C PHE A 6 -29.38 -51.37 -0.05
N ALA A 7 -30.68 -51.20 0.23
CA ALA A 7 -31.41 -49.96 -0.07
C ALA A 7 -30.93 -48.79 0.80
N LEU A 8 -30.65 -49.04 2.09
CA LEU A 8 -30.11 -48.02 2.99
C LEU A 8 -28.72 -47.57 2.55
N PHE A 9 -27.86 -48.52 2.18
CA PHE A 9 -26.51 -48.24 1.69
C PHE A 9 -26.52 -47.45 0.38
N ALA A 10 -27.39 -47.82 -0.57
CA ALA A 10 -27.57 -47.08 -1.82
C ALA A 10 -28.10 -45.65 -1.59
N ALA A 11 -29.03 -45.46 -0.66
CA ALA A 11 -29.54 -44.14 -0.30
C ALA A 11 -28.46 -43.24 0.33
N VAL A 12 -27.61 -43.80 1.19
CA VAL A 12 -26.47 -43.07 1.78
C VAL A 12 -25.44 -42.69 0.69
N LEU A 13 -25.10 -43.59 -0.22
CA LEU A 13 -24.20 -43.29 -1.35
C LEU A 13 -24.77 -42.22 -2.30
N ALA A 14 -26.07 -42.26 -2.57
CA ALA A 14 -26.74 -41.24 -3.37
C ALA A 14 -26.70 -39.88 -2.66
N ALA A 15 -27.02 -39.84 -1.35
CA ALA A 15 -26.97 -38.62 -0.56
C ALA A 15 -25.55 -38.02 -0.49
N LEU A 16 -24.52 -38.86 -0.35
CA LEU A 16 -23.12 -38.43 -0.37
C LEU A 16 -22.69 -37.90 -1.74
N SER A 17 -23.11 -38.55 -2.83
CA SER A 17 -22.83 -38.09 -4.19
C SER A 17 -23.50 -36.74 -4.49
N LEU A 18 -24.75 -36.58 -4.06
CA LEU A 18 -25.46 -35.30 -4.12
C LEU A 18 -24.72 -34.24 -3.32
N ALA A 19 -24.39 -34.49 -2.05
CA ALA A 19 -23.66 -33.55 -1.22
C ALA A 19 -22.31 -33.14 -1.84
N ALA A 20 -21.57 -34.07 -2.44
CA ALA A 20 -20.33 -33.78 -3.15
C ALA A 20 -20.54 -32.88 -4.38
N SER A 21 -21.56 -33.13 -5.19
CA SER A 21 -21.91 -32.26 -6.33
C SER A 21 -22.33 -30.86 -5.90
N TRP A 22 -23.04 -30.72 -4.78
CA TRP A 22 -23.41 -29.42 -4.21
C TRP A 22 -22.18 -28.63 -3.74
N ILE A 23 -21.20 -29.29 -3.12
CA ILE A 23 -19.94 -28.66 -2.66
C ILE A 23 -19.10 -28.18 -3.84
N SER A 24 -18.95 -28.97 -4.90
CA SER A 24 -18.23 -28.55 -6.12
C SER A 24 -18.90 -27.35 -6.80
N THR A 25 -20.22 -27.36 -6.91
CA THR A 25 -20.96 -26.24 -7.52
C THR A 25 -20.81 -24.95 -6.70
N ALA A 26 -20.86 -25.05 -5.36
CA ALA A 26 -20.66 -23.89 -4.49
C ALA A 26 -19.25 -23.28 -4.61
N ALA A 27 -18.22 -24.09 -4.88
CA ALA A 27 -16.86 -23.62 -5.10
C ALA A 27 -16.71 -22.86 -6.44
N ASP A 28 -17.39 -23.32 -7.50
CA ASP A 28 -17.40 -22.67 -8.82
C ASP A 28 -18.26 -21.39 -8.85
N LEU A 29 -19.21 -21.25 -7.92
CA LEU A 29 -20.04 -20.03 -7.77
C LEU A 29 -19.36 -18.92 -6.96
N ALA A 30 -18.16 -19.15 -6.42
CA ALA A 30 -17.41 -18.09 -5.76
C ALA A 30 -17.12 -16.97 -6.77
N PRO A 31 -17.48 -15.71 -6.48
CA PRO A 31 -17.25 -14.62 -7.42
C PRO A 31 -15.75 -14.53 -7.75
N PRO A 32 -15.38 -14.23 -9.00
CA PRO A 32 -13.99 -14.08 -9.39
C PRO A 32 -13.36 -13.05 -8.47
N ARG A 33 -12.29 -13.44 -7.77
CA ARG A 33 -11.56 -12.52 -6.90
C ARG A 33 -11.00 -11.40 -7.77
N HIS A 34 -11.49 -10.19 -7.57
CA HIS A 34 -10.94 -9.01 -8.24
C HIS A 34 -9.42 -8.94 -7.97
N PRO A 35 -8.60 -8.63 -8.99
CA PRO A 35 -7.16 -8.51 -8.79
C PRO A 35 -6.88 -7.41 -7.77
N ARG A 36 -6.02 -7.73 -6.79
CA ARG A 36 -5.52 -6.73 -5.84
C ARG A 36 -4.43 -5.92 -6.52
N ILE A 37 -4.52 -4.59 -6.40
CA ILE A 37 -3.59 -3.65 -7.02
C ILE A 37 -2.69 -3.05 -5.95
N GLY A 38 -1.37 -3.21 -6.13
CA GLY A 38 -0.35 -2.53 -5.34
C GLY A 38 0.22 -1.34 -6.09
N LEU A 39 0.26 -0.17 -5.45
CA LEU A 39 0.87 1.04 -5.98
C LEU A 39 2.25 1.24 -5.34
N VAL A 40 3.30 1.36 -6.17
CA VAL A 40 4.68 1.54 -5.71
C VAL A 40 5.18 2.92 -6.14
N LEU A 41 5.57 3.73 -5.17
CA LEU A 41 6.00 5.13 -5.36
C LEU A 41 7.48 5.29 -4.99
N SER A 42 8.31 5.64 -5.97
CA SER A 42 9.74 5.87 -5.73
C SER A 42 10.01 7.17 -4.95
N GLY A 43 11.24 7.32 -4.46
CA GLY A 43 11.76 8.62 -4.02
C GLY A 43 12.03 9.57 -5.20
N GLY A 44 12.45 10.80 -4.87
CA GLY A 44 12.79 11.83 -5.87
C GLY A 44 12.88 13.27 -5.33
N GLY A 45 13.00 13.45 -4.01
CA GLY A 45 12.96 14.78 -3.38
C GLY A 45 11.69 15.56 -3.74
N ALA A 46 11.81 16.87 -3.93
CA ALA A 46 10.69 17.75 -4.28
C ALA A 46 9.95 17.32 -5.55
N ARG A 47 10.63 16.71 -6.54
CA ARG A 47 10.02 16.21 -7.79
C ARG A 47 9.08 15.02 -7.56
N GLY A 48 9.24 14.30 -6.45
CA GLY A 48 8.35 13.20 -6.08
C GLY A 48 6.92 13.64 -5.76
N SER A 49 6.66 14.95 -5.64
CA SER A 49 5.30 15.51 -5.58
C SER A 49 4.45 15.15 -6.80
N ALA A 50 5.06 14.82 -7.94
CA ALA A 50 4.37 14.35 -9.14
C ALA A 50 3.50 13.09 -8.90
N HIS A 51 3.83 12.27 -7.89
CA HIS A 51 3.00 11.12 -7.49
C HIS A 51 1.57 11.52 -7.12
N ILE A 52 1.35 12.76 -6.65
CA ILE A 52 0.01 13.28 -6.35
C ILE A 52 -0.85 13.36 -7.62
N GLY A 53 -0.26 13.77 -8.75
CA GLY A 53 -0.95 13.79 -10.04
C GLY A 53 -1.36 12.39 -10.51
N VAL A 54 -0.51 11.39 -10.26
CA VAL A 54 -0.85 9.98 -10.54
C VAL A 54 -2.05 9.54 -9.70
N LEU A 55 -2.06 9.85 -8.40
CA LEU A 55 -3.18 9.52 -7.52
C LEU A 55 -4.50 10.13 -8.00
N LYS A 56 -4.50 11.41 -8.42
CA LYS A 56 -5.69 12.07 -8.99
C LYS A 56 -6.28 11.29 -10.17
N VAL A 57 -5.44 10.89 -11.11
CA VAL A 57 -5.86 10.13 -12.30
C VAL A 57 -6.36 8.74 -11.92
N LEU A 58 -5.70 8.06 -10.97
CA LEU A 58 -6.15 6.75 -10.50
C LEU A 58 -7.53 6.82 -9.84
N GLU A 59 -7.80 7.88 -9.07
CA GLU A 59 -9.12 8.12 -8.47
C GLU A 59 -10.19 8.44 -9.51
N GLU A 60 -9.87 9.29 -10.49
CA GLU A 60 -10.76 9.62 -11.61
C GLU A 60 -11.17 8.37 -12.38
N LEU A 61 -10.22 7.47 -12.63
CA LEU A 61 -10.44 6.18 -13.29
C LEU A 61 -11.07 5.11 -12.37
N ARG A 62 -11.29 5.43 -11.09
CA ARG A 62 -11.83 4.51 -10.06
C ARG A 62 -11.02 3.22 -9.95
N ILE A 63 -9.69 3.31 -10.05
CA ILE A 63 -8.80 2.17 -9.90
C ILE A 63 -8.61 1.86 -8.40
N PRO A 64 -9.03 0.67 -7.91
CA PRO A 64 -8.98 0.36 -6.49
C PRO A 64 -7.54 0.01 -6.04
N ILE A 65 -6.89 0.92 -5.30
CA ILE A 65 -5.56 0.68 -4.72
C ILE A 65 -5.72 -0.07 -3.39
N HIS A 66 -5.07 -1.23 -3.27
CA HIS A 66 -5.21 -2.10 -2.09
C HIS A 66 -4.00 -2.03 -1.16
N VAL A 67 -2.83 -1.71 -1.72
CA VAL A 67 -1.56 -1.60 -0.99
C VAL A 67 -0.79 -0.44 -1.59
N VAL A 68 -0.15 0.36 -0.73
CA VAL A 68 0.77 1.42 -1.15
C VAL A 68 2.14 1.13 -0.54
N VAL A 69 3.18 1.18 -1.37
CA VAL A 69 4.58 1.08 -0.96
C VAL A 69 5.29 2.34 -1.43
N GLY A 70 6.08 2.97 -0.55
CA GLY A 70 6.73 4.23 -0.87
C GLY A 70 8.14 4.33 -0.30
N THR A 71 9.03 5.06 -0.99
CA THR A 71 10.35 5.45 -0.48
C THR A 71 10.51 6.98 -0.47
N SER A 72 11.03 7.57 0.62
CA SER A 72 11.27 9.02 0.75
C SER A 72 10.00 9.83 0.41
N MET A 73 10.03 10.68 -0.63
CA MET A 73 8.84 11.43 -1.07
C MET A 73 7.66 10.52 -1.42
N GLY A 74 7.91 9.34 -2.00
CA GLY A 74 6.88 8.34 -2.26
C GLY A 74 6.25 7.79 -0.97
N SER A 75 7.03 7.67 0.13
CA SER A 75 6.49 7.30 1.45
C SER A 75 5.63 8.42 2.02
N LEU A 76 6.05 9.67 1.86
CA LEU A 76 5.29 10.83 2.34
C LEU A 76 3.94 10.94 1.62
N VAL A 77 3.95 10.93 0.28
CA VAL A 77 2.73 11.01 -0.53
C VAL A 77 1.87 9.77 -0.34
N GLY A 78 2.44 8.57 -0.53
CA GLY A 78 1.72 7.31 -0.47
C GLY A 78 1.20 6.96 0.92
N GLY A 79 1.98 7.23 1.96
CA GLY A 79 1.57 7.02 3.35
C GLY A 79 0.45 7.97 3.76
N SER A 80 0.54 9.25 3.37
CA SER A 80 -0.53 10.22 3.64
C SER A 80 -1.82 9.88 2.88
N TYR A 81 -1.70 9.44 1.63
CA TYR A 81 -2.83 8.94 0.85
C TYR A 81 -3.49 7.72 1.51
N ALA A 82 -2.70 6.72 1.91
CA ALA A 82 -3.19 5.55 2.62
C ALA A 82 -3.81 5.89 4.00
N ALA A 83 -3.42 7.00 4.62
CA ALA A 83 -4.02 7.53 5.83
C ALA A 83 -5.34 8.29 5.60
N GLY A 84 -5.82 8.36 4.35
CA GLY A 84 -7.11 8.97 3.99
C GLY A 84 -7.05 10.44 3.59
N LEU A 85 -5.86 11.01 3.36
CA LEU A 85 -5.78 12.36 2.78
C LEU A 85 -6.07 12.31 1.29
N THR A 86 -6.95 13.19 0.82
CA THR A 86 -7.26 13.30 -0.61
C THR A 86 -6.07 13.89 -1.38
N PRO A 87 -5.92 13.58 -2.68
CA PRO A 87 -4.87 14.17 -3.51
C PRO A 87 -4.88 15.71 -3.52
N GLU A 88 -6.04 16.35 -3.38
CA GLU A 88 -6.18 17.81 -3.32
C GLU A 88 -5.56 18.37 -2.04
N ILE A 89 -5.83 17.74 -0.89
CA ILE A 89 -5.22 18.13 0.39
C ILE A 89 -3.70 17.93 0.33
N LEU A 90 -3.26 16.83 -0.29
CA LEU A 90 -1.83 16.56 -0.47
C LEU A 90 -1.16 17.64 -1.32
N GLU A 91 -1.75 18.00 -2.45
CA GLU A 91 -1.25 19.06 -3.33
C GLU A 91 -1.16 20.41 -2.62
N GLN A 92 -2.20 20.79 -1.88
CA GLN A 92 -2.21 22.02 -1.09
C GLN A 92 -1.07 22.03 -0.07
N ARG A 93 -0.83 20.92 0.63
CA ARG A 93 0.25 20.84 1.63
C ARG A 93 1.63 20.88 0.98
N VAL A 94 1.84 20.10 -0.08
CA VAL A 94 3.12 19.99 -0.78
C VAL A 94 3.58 21.32 -1.38
N THR A 95 2.64 22.15 -1.82
CA THR A 95 2.93 23.47 -2.44
C THR A 95 3.32 24.53 -1.41
N GLN A 96 3.03 24.31 -0.13
CA GLN A 96 3.41 25.22 0.97
C GLN A 96 4.78 24.89 1.57
N VAL A 97 5.41 23.79 1.12
CA VAL A 97 6.69 23.34 1.66
C VAL A 97 7.85 24.10 1.00
N ASP A 98 8.71 24.72 1.81
CA ASP A 98 10.00 25.22 1.35
C ASP A 98 11.02 24.09 1.23
N TRP A 99 11.12 23.55 0.02
CA TRP A 99 12.02 22.44 -0.31
C TRP A 99 13.50 22.80 -0.18
N ASN A 100 13.86 24.08 -0.39
CA ASN A 100 15.26 24.50 -0.28
C ASN A 100 15.72 24.45 1.17
N THR A 101 14.86 24.85 2.09
CA THR A 101 15.14 24.74 3.53
C THR A 101 15.14 23.28 4.00
N LEU A 102 14.19 22.47 3.53
CA LEU A 102 14.04 21.08 3.98
C LEU A 102 15.17 20.15 3.54
N PHE A 103 15.75 20.38 2.37
CA PHE A 103 16.84 19.57 1.82
C PHE A 103 18.19 20.29 1.85
N ASN A 104 18.38 21.25 2.76
CA ASN A 104 19.67 21.92 2.94
C ASN A 104 20.64 21.03 3.75
N ASP A 105 21.71 20.56 3.10
CA ASP A 105 22.77 19.75 3.71
C ASP A 105 23.75 20.55 4.60
N ASP A 106 23.72 21.88 4.51
CA ASP A 106 24.49 22.76 5.40
C ASP A 106 23.55 23.66 6.24
N PRO A 107 22.90 23.08 7.27
CA PRO A 107 22.03 23.84 8.14
C PRO A 107 22.84 24.81 9.01
N PRO A 108 22.20 25.85 9.59
CA PRO A 108 22.87 26.79 10.49
C PRO A 108 23.59 26.06 11.64
N ARG A 109 24.73 26.61 12.10
CA ARG A 109 25.56 26.00 13.16
C ARG A 109 24.76 25.59 14.40
N LYS A 110 23.70 26.33 14.76
CA LYS A 110 22.82 25.99 15.91
C LYS A 110 22.19 24.59 15.76
N ASP A 111 21.91 24.16 14.54
CA ASP A 111 21.25 22.91 14.19
C ASP A 111 22.26 21.78 13.91
N TRP A 112 23.56 22.05 13.99
CA TRP A 112 24.58 21.02 13.81
C TRP A 112 24.54 19.98 14.95
N PRO A 113 24.79 18.69 14.63
CA PRO A 113 25.08 17.68 15.62
C PRO A 113 26.26 18.09 16.51
N ALA A 114 26.21 17.78 17.80
CA ALA A 114 27.27 18.14 18.77
C ALA A 114 28.67 17.73 18.31
N ARG A 115 28.80 16.54 17.69
CA ARG A 115 30.06 16.04 17.12
C ARG A 115 30.64 16.99 16.05
N ARG A 116 29.81 17.49 15.13
CA ARG A 116 30.23 18.42 14.07
C ARG A 116 30.64 19.77 14.67
N LYS A 117 29.94 20.24 15.70
CA LYS A 117 30.30 21.47 16.45
C LYS A 117 31.67 21.33 17.12
N GLN A 118 31.90 20.23 17.84
CA GLN A 118 33.18 19.96 18.51
C GLN A 118 34.34 19.83 17.52
N ALA A 119 34.14 19.13 16.40
CA ALA A 119 35.14 19.03 15.34
C ALA A 119 35.48 20.39 14.70
N SER A 120 34.52 21.32 14.64
CA SER A 120 34.79 22.69 14.15
C SER A 120 35.52 23.57 15.17
N GLU A 121 35.49 23.22 16.45
CA GLU A 121 36.13 23.98 17.55
C GLU A 121 37.56 23.50 17.84
N ALA A 122 37.93 22.31 17.39
CA ALA A 122 39.28 21.78 17.46
C ALA A 122 39.91 21.84 16.06
N PRO A 123 40.62 22.93 15.70
CA PRO A 123 41.30 22.99 14.41
C PRO A 123 42.34 21.87 14.39
N THR A 124 42.21 20.94 13.46
CA THR A 124 43.32 20.08 13.08
C THR A 124 44.32 20.97 12.38
N PHE A 125 45.38 21.33 13.10
CA PHE A 125 46.57 21.95 12.50
C PHE A 125 47.43 20.81 11.97
N ASP A 126 47.16 20.39 10.74
CA ASP A 126 48.07 19.61 9.91
C ASP A 126 48.89 20.51 8.96
#